data_AF-X8BIM7-F1
#
_entry.id   AF-X8BIM7-F1
#
_cell.length_a   1.000
_cell.length_b   1.000
_cell.length_c   1.000
_cell.angle_alpha   90.00
_cell.angle_beta   90.00
_cell.angle_gamma   90.00
#
_symmetry.space_group_name_H-M   'P 1'
#
loop_
_entity.id
_entity.type
_entity.pdbx_description
1 polymer ?
#
loop_
_entity_poly.entity_id
_entity_poly.type
_entity_poly.pdbx_seq_one_letter_code
_entity_poly.pdbx_strand_id
1 'polypeptide(L)'
;MKWALMLALALLTSAVYLAIASSLGMPFTHGWVLWLYGVFAIVAVGVTSTALIAVLGSLGLLVSMLVFVILGLPSAGATVPLQATPSFFGWLAKFEPMHQVFLGTRALLYLDGRADAGLSQAVTLTALGLVIGLLLGGIVTRIYDRRGYHRIPSTADTPAVQ
;
A
#
# COMPACT_ATOMS: atom_id res chain seq x y z
N MET A 1 10.74 13.38 -3.14
CA MET A 1 9.40 14.04 -3.22
C MET A 1 8.23 13.06 -3.25
N LYS A 2 8.18 12.07 -4.15
CA LYS A 2 7.04 11.12 -4.28
C LYS A 2 6.59 10.45 -2.97
N TRP A 3 7.54 9.97 -2.15
CA TRP A 3 7.26 9.28 -0.89
C TRP A 3 6.67 10.20 0.19
N ALA A 4 7.14 11.45 0.26
CA ALA A 4 6.61 12.45 1.19
C ALA A 4 5.18 12.86 0.82
N LEU A 5 4.91 13.05 -0.48
CA LEU A 5 3.56 13.32 -0.98
C LEU A 5 2.61 12.15 -0.70
N MET A 6 3.08 10.91 -0.89
CA MET A 6 2.32 9.71 -0.57
C MET A 6 2.00 9.61 0.92
N LEU A 7 2.96 9.91 1.80
CA LEU A 7 2.73 9.94 3.24
C LEU A 7 1.69 11.00 3.61
N ALA A 8 1.78 12.21 3.06
CA ALA A 8 0.78 13.25 3.28
C ALA A 8 -0.62 12.82 2.83
N LEU A 9 -0.73 12.21 1.64
CA LEU A 9 -1.99 11.66 1.14
C LEU A 9 -2.50 10.50 2.00
N ALA A 10 -1.62 9.67 2.56
CA ALA A 10 -2.00 8.58 3.45
C ALA A 10 -2.60 9.11 4.76
N LEU A 11 -1.96 10.12 5.37
CA LEU A 11 -2.44 10.82 6.57
C LEU A 11 -3.85 11.38 6.35
N LEU A 12 -4.03 12.11 5.24
CA LEU A 12 -5.30 12.74 4.88
C LEU A 12 -6.38 11.71 4.56
N THR A 13 -6.08 10.74 3.68
CA THR A 13 -7.03 9.71 3.26
C THR A 13 -7.51 8.88 4.45
N SER A 14 -6.61 8.47 5.34
CA SER A 14 -6.99 7.73 6.54
C SER A 14 -7.82 8.57 7.50
N ALA A 15 -7.51 9.87 7.66
CA ALA A 15 -8.31 10.77 8.49
C ALA A 15 -9.73 10.95 7.91
N VAL A 16 -9.85 11.09 6.60
CA VAL A 16 -11.14 11.20 5.90
C VAL A 16 -11.98 9.93 6.11
N TYR A 17 -11.38 8.74 6.03
CA TYR A 17 -12.12 7.50 6.32
C TYR A 17 -12.69 7.46 7.73
N LEU A 18 -11.94 7.90 8.73
CA LEU A 18 -12.44 7.97 10.11
C LEU A 18 -13.46 9.08 10.31
N ALA A 19 -13.30 10.22 9.64
CA ALA A 19 -14.28 11.29 9.66
C ALA A 19 -15.63 10.79 9.11
N ILE A 20 -15.62 10.05 8.00
CA ILE A 20 -16.81 9.41 7.43
C ILE A 20 -17.39 8.36 8.39
N ALA A 21 -16.55 7.49 8.97
CA ALA A 21 -17.03 6.50 9.94
C ALA A 21 -17.69 7.16 11.16
N SER A 22 -17.12 8.27 11.64
CA SER A 22 -17.66 9.04 12.76
C SER A 22 -18.97 9.75 12.41
N SER A 23 -19.09 10.29 11.19
CA SER A 23 -20.32 10.97 10.75
C SER A 23 -21.48 10.00 10.52
N LEU A 24 -21.17 8.75 10.19
CA LEU A 24 -22.12 7.64 10.13
C LEU A 24 -22.47 7.06 11.52
N GLY A 25 -21.90 7.59 12.60
CA GLY A 25 -22.19 7.17 13.97
C GLY A 25 -21.57 5.82 14.33
N MET A 26 -20.54 5.36 13.63
CA MET A 26 -19.86 4.10 13.94
C MET A 26 -19.03 4.24 15.24
N PRO A 27 -19.33 3.48 16.30
CA PRO A 27 -18.53 3.51 17.52
C PRO A 27 -17.21 2.76 17.29
N PHE A 28 -16.08 3.42 17.57
CA PHE A 28 -14.76 2.79 17.58
C PHE A 28 -13.99 3.21 18.83
N THR A 29 -13.48 2.24 19.59
CA THR A 29 -12.76 2.47 20.86
C THR A 29 -11.36 3.04 20.64
N HIS A 30 -10.70 2.66 19.54
CA HIS A 30 -9.29 2.95 19.28
C HIS A 30 -9.07 3.82 18.03
N GLY A 31 -9.79 4.95 17.93
CA GLY A 31 -9.75 5.81 16.73
C GLY A 31 -8.35 6.26 16.30
N TRP A 32 -7.50 6.63 17.26
CA TRP A 32 -6.11 7.04 16.97
C TRP A 32 -5.25 5.89 16.41
N VAL A 33 -5.36 4.71 16.99
CA VAL A 33 -4.59 3.52 16.54
C VAL A 33 -5.09 3.06 15.17
N LEU A 34 -6.40 3.12 14.95
CA LEU A 34 -7.02 2.81 13.67
C LEU A 34 -6.58 3.77 12.56
N TRP A 35 -6.44 5.06 12.88
CA TRP A 35 -5.87 6.05 11.98
C TRP A 35 -4.44 5.70 11.59
N LEU A 36 -3.57 5.50 12.59
CA LEU A 36 -2.17 5.14 12.34
C LEU A 36 -2.03 3.86 11.52
N TYR A 37 -2.88 2.87 11.80
CA TYR A 37 -2.90 1.61 11.06
C TYR A 37 -3.33 1.81 9.60
N GLY A 38 -4.34 2.65 9.34
CA GLY A 38 -4.75 3.02 7.98
C GLY A 38 -3.66 3.74 7.21
N VAL A 39 -3.00 4.72 7.83
CA VAL A 39 -1.84 5.42 7.26
C VAL A 39 -0.73 4.43 6.91
N PHE A 40 -0.40 3.54 7.84
CA PHE A 40 0.61 2.52 7.67
C PHE A 40 0.31 1.58 6.50
N ALA A 41 -0.93 1.10 6.38
CA ALA A 41 -1.37 0.25 5.28
C ALA A 41 -1.27 0.97 3.92
N ILE A 42 -1.75 2.22 3.82
CA ILE A 42 -1.70 3.02 2.59
C ILE A 42 -0.25 3.26 2.16
N VAL A 43 0.62 3.61 3.10
CA VAL A 43 2.04 3.80 2.83
C VAL A 43 2.64 2.48 2.35
N ALA A 44 2.49 1.37 3.06
CA ALA A 44 3.05 0.08 2.67
C ALA A 44 2.66 -0.35 1.24
N VAL A 45 1.39 -0.22 0.87
CA VAL A 45 0.89 -0.53 -0.47
C VAL A 45 1.44 0.44 -1.51
N GLY A 46 1.39 1.74 -1.24
CA GLY A 46 1.87 2.77 -2.18
C GLY A 46 3.38 2.64 -2.44
N VAL A 47 4.16 2.42 -1.39
CA VAL A 47 5.59 2.15 -1.45
C VAL A 47 5.88 0.95 -2.36
N THR A 48 5.19 -0.17 -2.12
CA THR A 48 5.38 -1.40 -2.89
C THR A 48 4.99 -1.21 -4.35
N SER A 49 3.88 -0.51 -4.62
CA SER A 49 3.44 -0.17 -5.98
C SER A 49 4.46 0.71 -6.72
N THR A 50 5.00 1.74 -6.07
CA THR A 50 6.03 2.59 -6.69
C THR A 50 7.35 1.84 -6.94
N ALA A 51 7.71 0.89 -6.07
CA ALA A 51 8.84 0.00 -6.29
C ALA A 51 8.63 -0.92 -7.50
N LEU A 52 7.44 -1.52 -7.64
CA LEU A 52 7.10 -2.35 -8.80
C LEU A 52 7.18 -1.56 -10.11
N ILE A 53 6.66 -0.33 -10.12
CA ILE A 53 6.75 0.57 -11.27
C ILE A 53 8.22 0.92 -11.58
N ALA A 54 9.06 1.11 -10.57
CA ALA A 54 10.47 1.38 -10.78
C ALA A 54 11.21 0.18 -11.40
N VAL A 55 10.85 -1.05 -11.00
CA VAL A 55 11.51 -2.29 -11.49
C VAL A 55 11.02 -2.65 -12.89
N LEU A 56 9.71 -2.60 -13.14
CA LEU A 56 9.06 -3.13 -14.36
C LEU A 56 8.65 -2.03 -15.36
N GLY A 57 8.79 -0.75 -15.02
CA GLY A 57 8.30 0.36 -15.85
C GLY A 57 6.77 0.41 -15.91
N SER A 58 6.22 0.63 -17.10
CA SER A 58 4.75 0.68 -17.32
C SER A 58 4.05 -0.63 -16.98
N LEU A 59 4.71 -1.78 -17.17
CA LEU A 59 4.18 -3.08 -16.75
C LEU A 59 4.02 -3.17 -15.22
N GLY A 60 4.83 -2.44 -14.46
CA GLY A 60 4.72 -2.42 -12.99
C GLY A 60 3.39 -1.86 -12.50
N LEU A 61 2.74 -0.98 -13.29
CA LEU A 61 1.40 -0.49 -12.99
C LEU A 61 0.37 -1.61 -13.14
N LEU A 62 0.43 -2.39 -14.23
CA LEU A 62 -0.47 -3.52 -14.46
C LEU A 62 -0.30 -4.59 -13.39
N VAL A 63 0.93 -4.91 -13.03
CA VAL A 63 1.23 -5.87 -11.95
C VAL A 63 0.72 -5.36 -10.60
N SER A 64 0.90 -4.08 -10.30
CA SER A 64 0.39 -3.48 -9.06
C SER A 64 -1.14 -3.53 -9.01
N MET A 65 -1.82 -3.23 -10.11
CA MET A 65 -3.28 -3.36 -10.18
C MET A 65 -3.72 -4.82 -10.02
N LEU A 66 -3.04 -5.76 -10.68
CA LEU A 66 -3.38 -7.16 -10.57
C LEU A 66 -3.24 -7.66 -9.14
N VAL A 67 -2.14 -7.34 -8.46
CA VAL A 67 -1.89 -7.79 -7.08
C VAL A 67 -2.77 -7.07 -6.06
N PHE A 68 -2.80 -5.74 -6.06
CA PHE A 68 -3.47 -4.99 -4.98
C PHE A 68 -4.96 -4.76 -5.20
N VAL A 69 -5.42 -4.74 -6.45
CA VAL A 69 -6.81 -4.44 -6.77
C VAL A 69 -7.53 -5.71 -7.18
N ILE A 70 -7.09 -6.39 -8.24
CA ILE A 70 -7.80 -7.55 -8.80
C ILE A 70 -7.77 -8.73 -7.85
N LEU A 71 -6.60 -9.06 -7.30
CA LEU A 71 -6.45 -10.16 -6.33
C LEU A 71 -6.76 -9.68 -4.90
N GLY A 72 -6.38 -8.44 -4.58
CA GLY A 72 -6.51 -7.84 -3.24
C GLY A 72 -7.92 -7.76 -2.70
N LEU A 73 -8.89 -7.42 -3.54
CA LEU A 73 -10.30 -7.27 -3.13
C LEU A 73 -10.95 -8.63 -2.78
N PRO A 74 -10.90 -9.66 -3.64
CA PRO A 74 -11.44 -10.99 -3.32
C PRO A 74 -10.78 -11.66 -2.11
N SER A 75 -9.46 -11.52 -1.99
CA SER A 75 -8.67 -12.18 -0.94
C SER A 75 -8.75 -11.52 0.42
N ALA A 76 -9.13 -10.24 0.48
CA ALA A 76 -9.34 -9.54 1.74
C ALA A 76 -10.36 -10.27 2.62
N GLY A 77 -11.35 -10.95 2.01
CA GLY A 77 -12.38 -11.70 2.72
C GLY A 77 -13.37 -10.79 3.47
N ALA A 78 -13.45 -9.52 3.08
CA ALA A 78 -14.22 -8.50 3.78
C ALA A 78 -15.73 -8.58 3.50
N THR A 79 -16.12 -8.95 2.27
CA THR A 79 -17.53 -9.03 1.84
C THR A 79 -17.99 -10.48 1.64
N VAL A 80 -17.10 -11.33 1.12
CA VAL A 80 -17.34 -12.77 0.94
C VAL A 80 -16.35 -13.52 1.82
N PRO A 81 -16.80 -14.41 2.73
CA PRO A 81 -15.90 -15.20 3.55
C PRO A 81 -14.96 -16.05 2.69
N LEU A 82 -13.68 -16.14 3.06
CA LEU A 82 -12.70 -16.97 2.35
C LEU A 82 -13.13 -18.44 2.25
N GLN A 83 -13.92 -18.92 3.21
CA GLN A 83 -14.50 -20.25 3.25
C GLN A 83 -15.53 -20.49 2.13
N ALA A 84 -16.12 -19.42 1.59
CA ALA A 84 -17.08 -19.47 0.49
C ALA A 84 -16.42 -19.19 -0.88
N THR A 85 -15.12 -18.88 -0.90
CA THR A 85 -14.35 -18.66 -2.14
C THR A 85 -13.60 -19.92 -2.56
N PRO A 86 -13.29 -20.09 -3.87
CA PRO A 86 -12.44 -21.18 -4.34
C PRO A 86 -11.13 -21.30 -3.55
N SER A 87 -10.65 -22.52 -3.33
CA SER A 87 -9.46 -22.83 -2.50
C SER A 87 -8.20 -22.06 -2.92
N PHE A 88 -8.11 -21.64 -4.19
CA PHE A 88 -7.06 -20.77 -4.70
C PHE A 88 -6.96 -19.43 -3.95
N PHE A 89 -8.08 -18.75 -3.69
CA PHE A 89 -8.09 -17.48 -2.95
C PHE A 89 -7.76 -17.67 -1.48
N GLY A 90 -8.14 -18.81 -0.89
CA GLY A 90 -7.72 -19.17 0.46
C GLY A 90 -6.21 -19.44 0.60
N TRP A 91 -5.56 -19.95 -0.45
CA TRP A 91 -4.10 -20.08 -0.49
C TRP A 91 -3.42 -18.73 -0.67
N LEU A 92 -3.93 -17.89 -1.58
CA LEU A 92 -3.38 -16.57 -1.87
C LEU A 92 -3.47 -15.63 -0.66
N ALA A 93 -4.61 -15.62 0.03
CA ALA A 93 -4.88 -14.80 1.21
C ALA A 93 -3.88 -15.03 2.37
N LYS A 94 -3.19 -16.18 2.43
CA LYS A 94 -2.16 -16.43 3.46
C LYS A 94 -0.96 -15.49 3.34
N PHE A 95 -0.64 -15.06 2.13
CA PHE A 95 0.53 -14.23 1.84
C PHE A 95 0.15 -12.84 1.35
N GLU A 96 -1.15 -12.56 1.22
CA GLU A 96 -1.60 -11.37 0.55
C GLU A 96 -1.66 -10.15 1.48
N PRO A 97 -1.05 -9.01 1.08
CA PRO A 97 -1.01 -7.81 1.90
C PRO A 97 -2.40 -7.31 2.32
N MET A 98 -3.39 -7.42 1.43
CA MET A 98 -4.74 -6.90 1.65
C MET A 98 -5.54 -7.69 2.68
N HIS A 99 -5.34 -9.01 2.76
CA HIS A 99 -5.95 -9.84 3.79
C HIS A 99 -5.47 -9.46 5.20
N GLN A 100 -4.18 -9.16 5.33
CA GLN A 100 -3.60 -8.74 6.60
C GLN A 100 -4.13 -7.37 7.05
N VAL A 101 -4.28 -6.43 6.12
CA VAL A 101 -4.89 -5.11 6.40
C VAL A 101 -6.33 -5.26 6.91
N PHE A 102 -7.11 -6.18 6.33
CA PHE A 102 -8.46 -6.46 6.81
C PHE A 102 -8.46 -7.03 8.24
N LEU A 103 -7.62 -8.03 8.52
CA LEU A 103 -7.54 -8.65 9.84
C LEU A 103 -7.13 -7.65 10.93
N GLY A 104 -6.15 -6.79 10.66
CA GLY A 104 -5.73 -5.74 11.61
C GLY A 104 -6.83 -4.71 11.86
N THR A 105 -7.53 -4.28 10.81
CA THR A 105 -8.66 -3.35 10.92
C THR A 105 -9.80 -3.96 11.74
N ARG A 106 -10.14 -5.23 11.47
CA ARG A 106 -11.16 -5.98 12.22
C ARG A 106 -10.78 -6.13 13.69
N ALA A 107 -9.52 -6.40 13.98
CA ALA A 107 -9.04 -6.55 15.35
C ALA A 107 -9.15 -5.21 16.12
N LEU A 108 -8.79 -4.09 15.49
CA LEU A 108 -8.87 -2.75 16.10
C LEU A 108 -10.31 -2.26 16.31
N LEU A 109 -11.21 -2.58 15.38
CA LEU A 109 -12.61 -2.17 15.44
C LEU A 109 -13.46 -3.01 16.39
N TYR A 110 -13.27 -4.33 16.37
CA TYR A 110 -14.21 -5.27 17.01
C TYR A 110 -13.60 -6.13 18.12
N LEU A 111 -12.28 -6.26 18.18
CA LEU A 111 -11.59 -7.18 19.10
C LEU A 111 -10.64 -6.42 20.03
N ASP A 112 -10.97 -5.15 20.30
CA ASP A 112 -10.28 -4.27 21.24
C ASP A 112 -8.78 -4.09 20.96
N GLY A 113 -8.34 -4.33 19.73
CA GLY A 113 -6.93 -4.26 19.35
C GLY A 113 -6.06 -5.35 20.00
N ARG A 114 -6.63 -6.48 20.43
CA ARG A 114 -5.84 -7.56 21.03
C ARG A 114 -4.81 -8.13 20.06
N ALA A 115 -3.57 -8.28 20.53
CA ALA A 115 -2.46 -8.83 19.74
C ALA A 115 -2.76 -10.25 19.23
N ASP A 116 -3.44 -11.07 20.05
CA ASP A 116 -3.81 -12.46 19.74
C ASP A 116 -4.97 -12.57 18.75
N ALA A 117 -5.70 -11.47 18.50
CA ALA A 117 -6.84 -11.43 17.58
C ALA A 117 -6.44 -11.28 16.11
N GLY A 118 -5.14 -11.40 15.81
CA GLY A 118 -4.56 -11.23 14.48
C GLY A 118 -3.93 -9.86 14.23
N LEU A 119 -3.98 -8.94 15.20
CA LEU A 119 -3.37 -7.61 15.05
C LEU A 119 -1.84 -7.67 14.94
N SER A 120 -1.20 -8.50 15.76
CA SER A 120 0.26 -8.67 15.75
C SER A 120 0.74 -9.15 14.38
N GLN A 121 0.16 -10.24 13.89
CA GLN A 121 0.44 -10.82 12.58
C GLN A 121 0.17 -9.82 11.45
N ALA A 122 -0.95 -9.10 11.50
CA ALA A 122 -1.30 -8.10 10.51
C ALA A 122 -0.25 -6.98 10.44
N VAL A 123 0.14 -6.42 11.58
CA VAL A 123 1.19 -5.38 11.65
C VAL A 123 2.53 -5.93 11.14
N THR A 124 2.93 -7.13 11.56
CA THR A 124 4.20 -7.74 11.13
C THR A 124 4.24 -7.96 9.62
N LEU A 125 3.17 -8.49 9.02
CA LEU A 125 3.15 -8.77 7.58
C LEU A 125 3.05 -7.48 6.74
N THR A 126 2.30 -6.47 7.20
CA THR A 126 2.31 -5.15 6.55
C THR A 126 3.68 -4.49 6.66
N ALA A 127 4.36 -4.61 7.81
CA ALA A 127 5.73 -4.10 7.99
C ALA A 127 6.72 -4.81 7.07
N LEU A 128 6.61 -6.14 6.94
CA LEU A 128 7.43 -6.93 6.05
C LEU A 128 7.24 -6.48 4.58
N GLY A 129 6.00 -6.28 4.15
CA GLY A 129 5.68 -5.76 2.82
C GLY A 129 6.31 -4.38 2.58
N LEU A 130 6.20 -3.47 3.54
CA LEU A 130 6.82 -2.15 3.48
C LEU A 130 8.35 -2.24 3.37
N VAL A 131 9.00 -3.09 4.17
CA VAL A 131 10.45 -3.29 4.14
C VAL A 131 10.88 -3.84 2.77
N ILE A 132 10.17 -4.83 2.22
CA ILE A 132 10.45 -5.37 0.89
C ILE A 132 10.30 -4.28 -0.18
N GLY A 133 9.22 -3.49 -0.12
CA GLY A 133 9.00 -2.38 -1.05
C GLY A 133 10.09 -1.30 -0.95
N LEU A 134 10.54 -0.95 0.25
CA LEU A 134 11.64 -0.01 0.49
C LEU A 134 12.97 -0.54 -0.04
N LEU A 135 13.28 -1.82 0.20
CA LEU A 135 14.50 -2.44 -0.29
C LEU A 135 14.51 -2.49 -1.83
N LEU A 136 13.44 -2.98 -2.45
CA LEU A 136 13.31 -3.01 -3.91
C LEU A 136 13.39 -1.61 -4.52
N GLY A 137 12.58 -0.67 -4.00
CA GLY A 137 12.56 0.71 -4.47
C GLY A 137 13.90 1.42 -4.30
N GLY A 138 14.56 1.22 -3.16
CA GLY A 138 15.87 1.79 -2.85
C GLY A 138 17.00 1.22 -3.70
N ILE A 139 17.02 -0.11 -3.89
CA ILE A 139 18.01 -0.80 -4.74
C ILE A 139 17.86 -0.32 -6.19
N VAL A 140 16.65 -0.32 -6.72
CA VAL A 140 16.40 0.11 -8.11
C VAL A 140 16.73 1.58 -8.29
N THR A 141 16.33 2.45 -7.37
CA THR A 141 16.70 3.87 -7.41
C THR A 141 18.21 4.03 -7.43
N ARG A 142 18.95 3.32 -6.57
CA ARG A 142 20.42 3.37 -6.52
C ARG A 142 21.06 2.85 -7.82
N ILE A 143 20.49 1.83 -8.46
CA ILE A 143 20.96 1.31 -9.74
C ILE A 143 20.71 2.32 -10.87
N TYR A 144 19.53 2.94 -10.91
CA TYR A 144 19.18 3.96 -11.90
C TYR A 144 20.04 5.22 -11.75
N ASP A 145 20.25 5.68 -10.51
CA ASP A 145 21.08 6.85 -10.21
C ASP A 145 22.54 6.59 -10.62
N ARG A 146 23.03 5.36 -10.44
CA ARG A 146 24.35 4.93 -10.91
C ARG A 146 24.46 4.75 -12.43
N ARG A 147 23.35 4.52 -13.13
CA ARG A 147 23.33 4.39 -14.61
C ARG A 147 23.20 5.72 -15.35
N GLY A 148 23.10 6.85 -14.63
CA GLY A 148 23.54 8.15 -15.12
C GLY A 148 22.95 8.58 -16.47
N TYR A 149 21.62 8.55 -16.66
CA TYR A 149 20.99 9.29 -17.74
C TYR A 149 21.05 10.80 -17.42
N HIS A 150 22.24 11.37 -17.53
CA HIS A 150 22.42 12.80 -17.68
C HIS A 150 21.59 13.22 -18.89
N ARG A 151 20.61 14.10 -18.62
CA ARG A 151 19.88 14.91 -19.58
C ARG A 151 20.62 15.01 -20.91
N ILE A 152 20.00 14.53 -21.98
CA ILE A 152 20.29 15.04 -23.32
C ILE A 152 20.10 16.56 -23.20
N PRO A 153 21.14 17.39 -23.38
CA PRO A 153 20.97 18.82 -23.48
C PRO A 153 20.01 19.06 -24.63
N SER A 154 18.87 19.72 -24.39
CA SER A 154 18.09 20.28 -25.50
C SER A 154 19.05 21.10 -26.34
N THR A 155 19.16 20.71 -27.61
CA THR A 155 20.00 21.32 -28.63
C THR A 155 20.00 22.83 -28.47
N ALA A 156 21.22 23.35 -28.36
CA ALA A 156 21.55 24.76 -28.32
C ALA A 156 20.75 25.59 -29.33
N ASP A 157 20.40 26.80 -28.90
CA ASP A 157 20.31 28.02 -29.69
C ASP A 157 20.35 27.82 -31.21
N THR A 158 19.18 27.80 -31.85
CA THR A 158 19.08 28.21 -33.25
C THR A 158 19.06 29.73 -33.26
N PRO A 159 20.11 30.45 -33.72
CA PRO A 159 20.02 31.88 -33.87
C PRO A 159 18.99 32.18 -34.95
N ALA A 160 18.08 33.11 -34.66
CA ALA A 160 17.15 33.64 -35.65
C ALA A 160 17.95 34.21 -36.82
N VAL A 161 17.81 33.57 -37.99
CA VAL A 161 18.34 34.09 -39.25
C VAL A 161 17.51 35.32 -39.62
N GLN A 162 18.22 36.43 -39.86
CA GLN A 162 17.72 37.73 -40.33
C GLN A 162 17.02 37.63 -41.69
#